data_AF-A0A1M6M4N7-F1
#
_entry.id   AF-A0A1M6M4N7-F1
#
_cell.length_a   1.000
_cell.length_b   1.000
_cell.length_c   1.000
_cell.angle_alpha   90.00
_cell.angle_beta   90.00
_cell.angle_gamma   90.00
#
_symmetry.space_group_name_H-M   'P 1'
#
loop_
_entity.id
_entity.type
_entity.pdbx_description
1 polymer ?
#
loop_
_entity_poly.entity_id
_entity_poly.type
_entity_poly.pdbx_seq_one_letter_code
_entity_poly.pdbx_strand_id
1 'polypeptide(L)'
;MDLYLHRTHYKNGTNGILFHKHLFLCFCIELPWIVNKRNISCIPDGTYEMEPFYSPKFGHHLRIKNVPERLGILMHPANDALKELRGCIAPVSQLTGIGKGLGSRQALEKVMLRVEGVLEPGEVLFLTITSEHSGR
;
A
#
# COMPACT_ATOMS: atom_id res chain seq x y z
N MET A 1 -5.09 14.77 5.20
CA MET A 1 -4.65 14.45 3.82
C MET A 1 -5.12 13.05 3.47
N ASP A 2 -5.58 12.82 2.24
CA ASP A 2 -6.12 11.51 1.83
C ASP A 2 -5.39 10.91 0.63
N LEU A 3 -4.99 9.65 0.77
CA LEU A 3 -4.54 8.78 -0.32
C LEU A 3 -5.66 7.82 -0.69
N TYR A 4 -5.77 7.50 -1.98
CA TYR A 4 -6.79 6.59 -2.51
C TYR A 4 -6.10 5.45 -3.25
N LEU A 5 -6.30 4.22 -2.79
CA LEU A 5 -5.79 3.01 -3.44
C LEU A 5 -6.95 2.24 -4.06
N HIS A 6 -6.98 2.21 -5.39
CA HIS A 6 -7.93 1.41 -6.16
C HIS A 6 -7.27 0.09 -6.54
N ARG A 7 -7.88 -1.03 -6.15
CA ARG A 7 -7.33 -2.38 -6.30
C ARG A 7 -8.09 -3.21 -7.32
N THR A 8 -7.38 -4.17 -7.88
CA THR A 8 -7.91 -5.28 -8.66
C THR A 8 -7.33 -6.57 -8.08
N HIS A 9 -8.22 -7.47 -7.63
CA HIS A 9 -7.82 -8.75 -7.06
C HIS A 9 -7.61 -9.80 -8.15
N TYR A 10 -6.61 -10.64 -7.95
CA TYR A 10 -6.32 -11.81 -8.76
C TYR A 10 -6.04 -13.01 -7.86
N LYS A 11 -6.13 -14.22 -8.43
CA LYS A 11 -5.89 -15.49 -7.71
C LYS A 11 -4.54 -15.52 -6.97
N ASN A 12 -3.50 -14.92 -7.56
CA ASN A 12 -2.11 -15.01 -7.08
C ASN A 12 -1.54 -13.67 -6.55
N GLY A 13 -2.35 -12.63 -6.42
CA GLY A 13 -1.88 -11.31 -6.00
C GLY A 13 -2.94 -10.23 -6.16
N THR A 14 -2.65 -9.04 -5.66
CA THR A 14 -3.48 -7.86 -5.88
C THR A 14 -2.60 -6.77 -6.46
N ASN A 15 -3.09 -6.10 -7.51
CA ASN A 15 -2.46 -4.90 -8.04
C ASN A 15 -3.37 -3.71 -7.73
N GLY A 16 -2.78 -2.54 -7.54
CA GLY A 16 -3.54 -1.33 -7.31
C GLY A 16 -2.87 -0.09 -7.88
N ILE A 17 -3.62 1.00 -7.83
CA ILE A 17 -3.23 2.32 -8.32
C ILE A 17 -3.47 3.31 -7.19
N LEU A 18 -2.40 4.02 -6.79
CA LEU A 18 -2.41 4.97 -5.69
C LEU A 18 -2.54 6.40 -6.21
N PHE A 19 -3.49 7.15 -5.65
CA PHE A 19 -3.78 8.53 -5.99
C PHE A 19 -3.73 9.45 -4.78
N HIS A 20 -3.50 10.73 -5.04
CA HIS A 20 -3.76 11.84 -4.12
C HIS A 20 -4.46 12.96 -4.88
N LYS A 21 -5.65 13.40 -4.44
CA LYS A 21 -6.48 14.42 -5.12
C LYS A 21 -6.60 14.16 -6.63
N HIS A 22 -6.96 12.92 -7.00
CA HIS A 22 -7.07 12.42 -8.38
C HIS A 22 -5.77 12.35 -9.20
N LEU A 23 -4.63 12.77 -8.64
CA LEU A 23 -3.34 12.63 -9.30
C LEU A 23 -2.75 11.25 -9.05
N PHE A 24 -2.40 10.55 -10.12
CA PHE A 24 -1.67 9.29 -10.07
C PHE A 24 -0.29 9.47 -9.41
N LEU A 25 -0.04 8.71 -8.34
CA LEU A 25 1.25 8.67 -7.68
C LEU A 25 2.10 7.50 -8.17
N CYS A 26 1.60 6.27 -8.03
CA CYS A 26 2.30 5.04 -8.42
C CYS A 26 1.33 3.86 -8.48
N PHE A 27 1.82 2.70 -8.90
CA PHE A 27 1.13 1.44 -8.71
C PHE A 27 1.45 0.86 -7.33
N CYS A 28 0.65 -0.10 -6.89
CA CYS A 28 0.92 -0.91 -5.70
C CYS A 28 0.77 -2.40 -6.03
N ILE A 29 1.54 -3.23 -5.33
CA ILE A 29 1.43 -4.69 -5.34
C ILE A 29 1.21 -5.21 -3.92
N GLU A 30 0.40 -6.25 -3.81
CA GLU A 30 0.03 -6.88 -2.54
C GLU A 30 -0.19 -8.39 -2.73
N LEU A 31 -0.32 -9.10 -1.60
CA LEU A 31 -0.76 -10.49 -1.58
C LEU A 31 -2.20 -10.64 -2.13
N PRO A 32 -2.61 -11.85 -2.55
CA PRO A 32 -4.02 -12.10 -2.89
C PRO A 32 -4.93 -11.84 -1.68
N TRP A 33 -6.20 -11.58 -1.94
CA TRP A 33 -7.20 -11.53 -0.88
C TRP A 33 -7.53 -12.95 -0.40
N ILE A 34 -7.28 -13.24 0.88
CA ILE A 34 -7.61 -14.51 1.52
C ILE A 34 -8.30 -14.22 2.85
N VAL A 35 -9.45 -13.54 2.79
CA VAL A 35 -10.34 -13.29 3.94
C VAL A 35 -9.57 -12.73 5.15
N ASN A 36 -8.74 -11.70 4.91
CA ASN A 36 -7.89 -11.05 5.92
C ASN A 36 -6.95 -12.00 6.70
N LYS A 37 -6.62 -13.19 6.17
CA LYS A 37 -5.71 -14.12 6.85
C LYS A 37 -4.32 -13.52 7.06
N ARG A 38 -3.83 -13.65 8.29
CA ARG A 38 -2.53 -13.10 8.70
C ARG A 38 -1.40 -13.59 7.81
N ASN A 39 -0.52 -12.68 7.39
CA ASN A 39 0.73 -12.94 6.67
C ASN A 39 0.61 -13.52 5.26
N ILE A 40 -0.60 -13.84 4.80
CA ILE A 40 -0.86 -14.44 3.47
C ILE A 40 -1.95 -13.72 2.68
N SER A 41 -2.62 -12.72 3.28
CA SER A 41 -3.66 -11.91 2.64
C SER A 41 -3.25 -10.43 2.59
N CYS A 42 -3.71 -9.70 1.56
CA CYS A 42 -3.84 -8.25 1.67
C CYS A 42 -4.89 -7.86 2.73
N ILE A 43 -4.83 -6.62 3.21
CA ILE A 43 -5.77 -6.10 4.22
C ILE A 43 -7.13 -5.77 3.60
N PRO A 44 -8.21 -5.69 4.39
CA PRO A 44 -9.55 -5.38 3.87
C PRO A 44 -9.60 -4.02 3.17
N ASP A 45 -10.65 -3.83 2.36
CA ASP A 45 -11.03 -2.50 1.90
C ASP A 45 -11.54 -1.67 3.09
N GLY A 46 -11.35 -0.36 3.04
CA GLY A 46 -11.70 0.55 4.12
C GLY A 46 -10.80 1.77 4.17
N THR A 47 -11.04 2.63 5.15
CA THR A 47 -10.23 3.83 5.39
C THR A 47 -9.41 3.63 6.66
N TYR A 48 -8.10 3.83 6.53
CA TYR A 48 -7.14 3.63 7.60
C TYR A 48 -6.32 4.89 7.83
N GLU A 49 -6.08 5.22 9.09
CA GLU A 49 -5.09 6.23 9.45
C GLU A 49 -3.69 5.73 9.10
N MET A 50 -2.85 6.63 8.60
CA MET A 50 -1.45 6.39 8.31
C MET A 50 -0.56 7.41 9.00
N GLU A 51 0.68 7.04 9.24
CA GLU A 51 1.69 7.96 9.73
C GLU A 51 3.06 7.66 9.12
N PRO A 52 3.90 8.70 8.90
CA PRO A 52 5.32 8.53 8.66
C PRO A 52 5.95 7.70 9.78
N PHE A 53 6.74 6.71 9.40
CA PHE A 53 7.39 5.79 10.33
C PHE A 53 8.81 5.48 9.88
N TYR A 54 9.67 5.16 10.83
CA TYR A 54 11.06 4.77 10.57
C TYR A 54 11.34 3.39 11.16
N SER A 55 12.06 2.57 10.40
CA SER A 55 12.64 1.33 10.93
C SER A 55 14.03 1.10 10.34
N PRO A 56 14.94 0.43 11.07
CA PRO A 56 16.28 0.11 10.53
C PRO A 56 16.25 -0.68 9.22
N LYS A 57 15.22 -1.52 9.03
CA LYS A 57 15.10 -2.40 7.86
C LYS A 57 14.64 -1.66 6.60
N PHE A 58 13.68 -0.75 6.74
CA PHE A 58 13.00 -0.13 5.60
C PHE A 58 13.28 1.37 5.47
N GLY A 59 14.01 1.98 6.41
CA GLY A 59 14.20 3.43 6.47
C GLY A 59 12.86 4.15 6.73
N HIS A 60 12.70 5.32 6.11
CA HIS A 60 11.45 6.08 6.14
C HIS A 60 10.40 5.45 5.24
N HIS A 61 9.22 5.21 5.80
CA HIS A 61 8.09 4.57 5.14
C HIS A 61 6.80 4.96 5.87
N LEU A 62 5.67 4.35 5.51
CA LEU A 62 4.40 4.63 6.17
C LEU A 62 3.90 3.41 6.94
N ARG A 63 3.33 3.66 8.13
CA ARG A 63 2.61 2.66 8.92
C ARG A 63 1.11 2.86 8.76
N ILE A 64 0.37 1.77 8.58
CA ILE A 64 -1.10 1.76 8.52
C ILE A 64 -1.64 1.31 9.87
N LYS A 65 -2.46 2.14 10.51
CA LYS A 65 -2.96 1.93 11.87
C LYS A 65 -4.34 1.28 11.86
N ASN A 66 -4.68 0.67 12.99
CA ASN A 66 -6.03 0.17 13.30
C ASN A 66 -6.63 -0.79 12.25
N VAL A 67 -5.79 -1.58 11.59
CA VAL A 67 -6.27 -2.62 10.68
C VAL A 67 -6.92 -3.74 11.50
N PRO A 68 -8.19 -4.11 11.25
CA PRO A 68 -8.90 -5.13 12.02
C PRO A 68 -8.12 -6.45 12.09
N GLU A 69 -7.89 -6.94 13.31
CA GLU A 69 -7.21 -8.22 13.61
C GLU A 69 -5.76 -8.35 13.08
N ARG A 70 -5.17 -7.25 12.60
CA ARG A 70 -3.85 -7.19 11.99
C ARG A 70 -2.99 -6.14 12.68
N LEU A 71 -1.69 -6.41 12.75
CA LEU A 71 -0.69 -5.51 13.31
C LEU A 71 0.50 -5.45 12.36
N GLY A 72 1.29 -4.38 12.45
CA GLY A 72 2.52 -4.24 11.68
C GLY A 72 2.29 -4.13 10.18
N ILE A 73 1.17 -3.56 9.75
CA ILE A 73 0.88 -3.31 8.35
C ILE A 73 1.58 -2.01 7.94
N LEU A 74 2.38 -2.10 6.88
CA LEU A 74 3.23 -1.02 6.40
C LEU A 74 2.99 -0.79 4.90
N MET A 75 3.32 0.40 4.43
CA MET A 75 3.62 0.66 3.03
C MET A 75 5.14 0.74 2.87
N HIS A 76 5.78 -0.29 2.29
CA HIS A 76 7.24 -0.38 2.21
C HIS A 76 7.71 -0.93 0.86
N PRO A 77 8.99 -0.78 0.48
CA PRO A 77 9.47 -1.25 -0.82
C PRO A 77 9.46 -2.78 -0.90
N ALA A 78 8.94 -3.32 -2.00
CA ALA A 78 9.06 -4.70 -2.44
C ALA A 78 8.74 -4.78 -3.94
N ASN A 79 9.26 -5.79 -4.64
CA ASN A 79 9.04 -5.97 -6.09
C ASN A 79 8.32 -7.30 -6.42
N ASP A 80 8.28 -8.24 -5.49
CA ASP A 80 7.57 -9.52 -5.58
C ASP A 80 6.74 -9.77 -4.31
N ALA A 81 5.42 -9.55 -4.39
CA ALA A 81 4.53 -9.58 -3.24
C ALA A 81 4.56 -10.91 -2.47
N LEU A 82 4.58 -12.03 -3.19
CA LEU A 82 4.54 -13.37 -2.59
C LEU A 82 5.82 -13.71 -1.81
N LYS A 83 6.96 -13.12 -2.21
CA LYS A 83 8.25 -13.38 -1.57
C LYS A 83 8.54 -12.42 -0.43
N GLU A 84 8.11 -11.17 -0.56
CA GLU A 84 8.61 -10.07 0.27
C GLU A 84 7.55 -9.52 1.23
N LEU A 85 6.25 -9.72 0.96
CA LEU A 85 5.16 -9.17 1.77
C LEU A 85 4.54 -10.20 2.70
N ARG A 86 4.04 -9.69 3.84
CA ARG A 86 3.26 -10.45 4.83
C ARG A 86 1.96 -9.71 5.17
N GLY A 87 1.30 -9.19 4.13
CA GLY A 87 0.07 -8.40 4.21
C GLY A 87 0.29 -6.88 4.20
N CYS A 88 1.52 -6.43 3.94
CA CYS A 88 1.85 -5.03 3.68
C CYS A 88 1.48 -4.62 2.25
N ILE A 89 1.59 -3.33 1.96
CA ILE A 89 1.40 -2.73 0.63
C ILE A 89 2.76 -2.30 0.10
N ALA A 90 3.08 -2.61 -1.16
CA ALA A 90 4.32 -2.15 -1.78
C ALA A 90 4.05 -1.23 -2.97
N PRO A 91 4.48 0.05 -2.92
CA PRO A 91 4.42 0.92 -4.08
C PRO A 91 5.47 0.48 -5.11
N VAL A 92 5.14 0.57 -6.40
CA VAL A 92 6.04 0.28 -7.53
C VAL A 92 5.82 1.31 -8.64
N SER A 93 6.89 1.64 -9.37
CA SER A 93 6.82 2.60 -10.49
C SER A 93 6.13 1.97 -11.72
N GLN A 94 6.29 0.65 -11.89
CA GLN A 94 5.73 -0.10 -13.00
C GLN A 94 5.27 -1.49 -12.54
N LEU A 95 4.13 -1.95 -13.06
CA LEU A 95 3.68 -3.33 -12.93
C LEU A 95 4.34 -4.22 -13.99
N THR A 96 4.84 -5.37 -13.57
CA THR A 96 5.42 -6.40 -14.47
C THR A 96 4.63 -7.70 -14.45
N GLY A 97 3.65 -7.81 -13.56
CA GLY A 97 2.72 -8.94 -13.48
C GLY A 97 1.78 -8.81 -12.28
N ILE A 98 1.02 -9.87 -12.01
CA ILE A 98 0.16 -9.95 -10.82
C ILE A 98 1.05 -10.02 -9.58
N GLY A 99 0.88 -9.06 -8.66
CA GLY A 99 1.65 -8.97 -7.43
C GLY A 99 3.15 -8.70 -7.67
N LYS A 100 3.53 -8.18 -8.85
CA LYS A 100 4.93 -7.96 -9.24
C LYS A 100 5.12 -6.62 -9.94
N GLY A 101 6.22 -5.96 -9.61
CA GLY A 101 6.57 -4.67 -10.20
C GLY A 101 8.04 -4.32 -10.06
N LEU A 102 8.40 -3.12 -10.54
CA LEU A 102 9.75 -2.58 -10.50
C LEU A 102 9.75 -1.16 -9.93
N GLY A 103 10.90 -0.73 -9.40
CA GLY A 103 11.10 0.66 -8.95
C GLY A 103 10.47 0.98 -7.60
N SER A 104 10.27 -0.02 -6.71
CA SER A 104 9.55 0.21 -5.44
C SER A 104 10.12 1.26 -4.51
N ARG A 105 11.46 1.41 -4.46
CA ARG A 105 12.09 2.47 -3.66
C ARG A 105 11.78 3.86 -4.18
N GLN A 106 11.89 4.07 -5.49
CA GLN A 106 11.57 5.34 -6.14
C GLN A 106 10.08 5.67 -5.99
N ALA A 107 9.21 4.67 -6.12
CA ALA A 107 7.78 4.86 -5.92
C ALA A 107 7.45 5.25 -4.48
N LEU A 108 8.06 4.59 -3.48
CA LEU A 108 7.89 4.97 -2.08
C LEU A 108 8.40 6.38 -1.81
N GLU A 109 9.58 6.73 -2.30
CA GLU A 109 10.15 8.08 -2.16
C GLU A 109 9.22 9.15 -2.72
N LYS A 110 8.63 8.92 -3.90
CA LYS A 110 7.63 9.81 -4.49
C LYS A 110 6.39 9.98 -3.60
N VAL A 111 5.93 8.89 -2.95
CA VAL A 111 4.81 8.94 -2.01
C VAL A 111 5.20 9.72 -0.75
N MET A 112 6.37 9.45 -0.17
CA MET A 112 6.87 10.14 1.02
C MET A 112 7.03 11.64 0.77
N LEU A 113 7.69 12.04 -0.31
CA LEU A 113 7.83 13.45 -0.70
C LEU A 113 6.48 14.14 -0.89
N ARG A 114 5.48 13.42 -1.43
CA ARG A 114 4.13 13.97 -1.56
C ARG A 114 3.45 14.15 -0.21
N VAL A 115 3.60 13.19 0.70
CA VAL A 115 3.04 13.28 2.06
C VAL A 115 3.70 14.43 2.81
N GLU A 116 5.03 14.49 2.86
CA GLU A 116 5.79 15.53 3.56
C GLU A 116 5.55 16.93 2.99
N GLY A 117 5.37 17.05 1.68
CA GLY A 117 5.13 18.35 1.03
C GLY A 117 3.70 18.88 1.16
N VAL A 118 2.75 18.08 1.65
CA VAL A 118 1.32 18.47 1.71
C VAL A 118 0.73 18.34 3.12
N LEU A 119 1.26 17.45 3.95
CA LEU A 119 0.72 17.21 5.29
C LEU A 119 1.04 18.38 6.22
N GLU A 120 0.01 19.09 6.67
CA GLU A 120 0.17 20.20 7.61
C GLU A 120 0.38 19.70 9.06
N PRO A 121 1.04 20.49 9.93
CA PRO A 121 1.20 20.12 11.34
C PRO A 121 -0.16 19.87 12.01
N GLY A 122 -0.33 18.68 12.59
CA GLY A 122 -1.58 18.26 13.26
C GLY A 122 -2.64 17.69 12.31
N GLU A 123 -2.40 17.70 10.99
CA GLU A 123 -3.26 17.04 10.03
C GLU A 123 -3.04 15.52 10.05
N VAL A 124 -4.13 14.76 9.96
CA VAL A 124 -4.09 13.29 9.91
C VAL A 124 -4.02 12.83 8.45
N LEU A 125 -3.17 11.83 8.18
CA LEU A 125 -3.08 11.16 6.88
C LEU A 125 -3.99 9.93 6.88
N PHE A 126 -4.86 9.82 5.89
CA PHE A 126 -5.69 8.64 5.67
C PHE A 126 -5.37 7.97 4.34
N LEU A 127 -5.57 6.66 4.31
CA LEU A 127 -5.60 5.84 3.10
C LEU A 127 -6.95 5.17 2.98
N THR A 128 -7.68 5.52 1.93
CA THR A 128 -8.91 4.86 1.53
C THR A 128 -8.62 3.82 0.48
N ILE A 129 -8.96 2.58 0.78
CA ILE A 129 -8.77 1.42 -0.08
C ILE A 129 -10.12 0.99 -0.62
N THR A 130 -10.19 0.84 -1.93
CA THR A 130 -11.37 0.31 -2.63
C THR A 130 -10.93 -0.72 -3.67
N SER A 131 -11.75 -1.74 -3.88
CA SER A 131 -11.50 -2.77 -4.89
C SER A 131 -12.67 -2.83 -5.87
N GLU A 132 -12.38 -2.89 -7.16
CA GLU A 132 -13.41 -3.20 -8.16
C GLU A 132 -13.73 -4.70 -8.14
N HIS A 133 -14.97 -5.08 -8.48
CA HIS A 133 -15.51 -6.45 -8.39
C HIS A 133 -14.86 -7.46 -9.38
N SER A 134 -13.55 -7.71 -9.27
CA SER A 134 -12.85 -8.73 -10.04
C SER A 134 -12.49 -9.91 -9.14
N GLY A 135 -13.27 -10.99 -9.21
CA GLY A 135 -12.89 -12.32 -8.71
C GLY A 135 -12.86 -12.54 -7.20
N ARG A 136 -13.75 -11.88 -6.44
CA ARG A 136 -14.13 -12.37 -5.09
C ARG A 136 -14.88 -13.70 -5.20
#